data_AF-A0A535ENZ5-F1
#
_entry.id   AF-A0A535ENZ5-F1
#
_cell.length_a   1.000
_cell.length_b   1.000
_cell.length_c   1.000
_cell.angle_alpha   90.00
_cell.angle_beta   90.00
_cell.angle_gamma   90.00
#
_symmetry.space_group_name_H-M   'P 1'
#
loop_
_entity.id
_entity.type
_entity.pdbx_description
1 polymer ?
#
loop_
_entity_poly.entity_id
_entity_poly.type
_entity_poly.pdbx_seq_one_letter_code
_entity_poly.pdbx_strand_id
1 'polypeptide(L)'
;MVPARHRGRDHRRLAAGGTDGHGTADVTELALAPRRPHGFYRNLADHLLLGEPLAVPAAEARRNVAIMEAATRSATDGGRPVELRA
;
A
#
# COMPACT_ATOMS: atom_id res chain seq x y z
N MET A 1 -2.57 -10.91 42.44
CA MET A 1 -2.64 -9.60 41.77
C MET A 1 -1.40 -9.46 40.89
N VAL A 2 -1.53 -9.72 39.59
CA VAL A 2 -0.46 -9.80 38.56
C VAL A 2 -0.99 -9.03 37.33
N PRO A 3 -0.14 -8.35 36.54
CA PRO A 3 -0.31 -6.92 36.24
C PRO A 3 -0.88 -6.60 34.84
N ALA A 4 -1.44 -5.40 34.68
CA ALA A 4 -1.76 -4.83 33.37
C ALA A 4 -0.51 -4.14 32.78
N ARG A 5 0.27 -4.88 31.97
CA ARG A 5 1.23 -4.25 31.05
C ARG A 5 0.47 -3.82 29.79
N HIS A 6 0.31 -2.51 29.64
CA HIS A 6 -0.27 -1.89 28.45
C HIS A 6 0.60 -2.21 27.22
N ARG A 7 0.15 -3.14 26.37
CA ARG A 7 0.79 -3.46 25.09
C ARG A 7 0.46 -2.36 24.08
N GLY A 8 1.30 -1.34 23.99
CA GLY A 8 1.44 -0.57 22.75
C GLY A 8 2.42 -1.30 21.84
N ARG A 9 1.94 -2.18 20.95
CA ARG A 9 2.77 -2.83 19.93
C ARG A 9 2.31 -2.38 18.55
N ASP A 10 2.82 -1.24 18.09
CA ASP A 10 2.73 -0.80 16.69
C ASP A 10 4.12 -0.91 16.05
N HIS A 11 4.47 -2.12 15.59
CA HIS A 11 5.54 -2.31 14.61
C HIS A 11 5.00 -3.23 13.52
N ARG A 12 4.51 -2.65 12.42
CA ARG A 12 4.23 -3.41 11.20
C ARG A 12 5.55 -3.80 10.55
N ARG A 13 5.98 -5.03 10.88
CA ARG A 13 7.18 -5.71 10.38
C ARG A 13 7.04 -6.00 8.87
N LEU A 14 7.87 -5.39 8.04
CA LEU A 14 8.06 -5.77 6.64
C LEU A 14 9.54 -6.17 6.49
N ALA A 15 9.80 -7.45 6.17
CA ALA A 15 11.15 -7.97 5.97
C ALA A 15 11.43 -8.07 4.47
N ALA A 16 12.48 -7.39 3.99
CA ALA A 16 13.06 -7.64 2.68
C ALA A 16 14.26 -8.58 2.87
N GLY A 17 14.20 -9.78 2.33
CA GLY A 17 15.29 -10.76 2.41
C GLY A 17 16.08 -10.82 1.11
N GLY A 18 17.38 -10.54 1.16
CA GLY A 18 18.35 -10.90 0.13
C GLY A 18 19.09 -12.18 0.54
N THR A 19 19.27 -13.12 -0.39
CA THR A 19 20.00 -14.38 -0.15
C THR A 19 21.37 -14.31 -0.80
N ASP A 20 22.42 -14.20 -0.02
CA ASP A 20 23.82 -14.20 -0.44
C ASP A 20 24.38 -15.63 -0.56
N GLY A 21 23.64 -16.58 -1.15
CA GLY A 21 24.13 -17.95 -1.43
C GLY A 21 24.56 -18.79 -0.21
N HIS A 22 24.62 -18.21 1.00
CA HIS A 22 24.98 -18.84 2.27
C HIS A 22 23.89 -18.58 3.33
N GLY A 23 22.62 -18.54 2.93
CA GLY A 23 21.48 -18.71 3.84
C GLY A 23 21.37 -17.76 5.04
N THR A 24 22.11 -16.64 5.08
CA THR A 24 21.94 -15.63 6.12
C THR A 24 20.97 -14.56 5.62
N ALA A 25 19.73 -14.62 6.11
CA ALA A 25 18.76 -13.56 5.83
C ALA A 25 19.16 -12.31 6.64
N ASP A 26 19.69 -11.29 5.95
CA ASP A 26 19.81 -9.96 6.54
C ASP A 26 18.41 -9.34 6.67
N VAL A 27 18.09 -8.84 7.86
CA VAL A 27 16.80 -8.21 8.16
C VAL A 27 17.03 -6.74 8.37
N THR A 28 16.75 -5.95 7.34
CA THR A 28 16.74 -4.49 7.45
C THR A 28 15.34 -4.00 7.84
N GLU A 29 15.25 -3.20 8.91
CA GLU A 29 14.03 -2.51 9.31
C GLU A 29 13.90 -1.19 8.54
N LEU A 30 12.78 -1.01 7.82
CA LEU A 30 12.48 0.22 7.09
C LEU A 30 11.56 1.10 7.93
N ALA A 31 12.02 2.31 8.27
CA ALA A 31 11.18 3.32 8.89
C ALA A 31 10.14 3.82 7.89
N LEU A 32 8.85 3.67 8.23
CA LEU A 32 7.77 4.28 7.46
C LEU A 32 7.66 5.77 7.80
N ALA A 33 7.42 6.59 6.78
CA ALA A 33 7.12 8.01 7.00
C ALA A 33 5.87 8.16 7.90
N PRO A 34 5.85 9.15 8.82
CA PRO A 34 4.69 9.44 9.63
C PRO A 34 3.46 9.72 8.74
N ARG A 35 2.36 9.03 9.02
CA ARG A 35 1.11 9.23 8.30
C ARG A 35 0.48 10.56 8.70
N ARG A 36 0.15 11.40 7.72
CA ARG A 36 -0.58 12.65 8.00
C ARG A 36 -2.02 12.33 8.44
N PRO A 37 -2.46 12.81 9.63
CA PRO A 37 -3.84 12.67 10.05
C PRO A 37 -4.79 13.28 9.01
N HIS A 38 -5.83 12.53 8.64
CA HIS A 38 -6.88 12.96 7.70
C HIS A 38 -6.37 13.45 6.33
N GLY A 39 -5.18 13.01 5.87
CA GLY A 39 -4.56 13.53 4.65
C GLY A 39 -5.45 13.45 3.39
N PHE A 40 -6.22 12.37 3.25
CA PHE A 40 -7.19 12.22 2.16
C PHE A 40 -8.28 13.30 2.21
N TYR A 41 -8.94 13.47 3.36
CA TYR A 41 -10.04 14.41 3.51
C TYR A 41 -9.59 15.86 3.35
N ARG A 42 -8.37 16.19 3.81
CA ARG A 42 -7.77 17.51 3.59
C ARG A 42 -7.57 17.77 2.10
N ASN A 43 -6.84 16.89 1.39
CA ASN A 43 -6.63 17.08 -0.05
C ASN A 43 -7.93 17.14 -0.85
N LEU A 44 -8.94 16.34 -0.48
CA LEU A 44 -10.25 16.42 -1.12
C LEU A 44 -10.94 17.76 -0.85
N ALA A 45 -10.91 18.26 0.39
CA ALA A 45 -11.47 19.55 0.73
C ALA A 45 -10.75 20.70 0.02
N ASP A 46 -9.42 20.67 -0.04
CA ASP A 46 -8.60 21.66 -0.74
C ASP A 46 -8.91 21.68 -2.25
N HIS A 47 -9.08 20.50 -2.86
CA HIS A 47 -9.52 20.40 -4.24
C HIS A 47 -10.92 21.01 -4.46
N LEU A 48 -11.88 20.69 -3.59
CA LEU A 48 -13.27 21.15 -3.75
C LEU A 48 -13.44 22.64 -3.46
N LEU A 49 -12.70 23.19 -2.49
CA LEU A 49 -12.86 24.57 -2.03
C LEU A 49 -11.93 25.55 -2.75
N LEU A 50 -10.71 25.12 -3.06
CA LEU A 50 -9.65 25.97 -3.59
C LEU A 50 -9.25 25.62 -5.03
N GLY A 51 -9.75 24.51 -5.57
CA GLY A 51 -9.37 24.02 -6.90
C GLY A 51 -7.96 23.46 -6.97
N GLU A 52 -7.33 23.16 -5.83
CA GLU A 52 -5.99 22.56 -5.81
C GLU A 52 -5.96 21.19 -6.52
N PRO A 53 -4.85 20.79 -7.15
CA PRO A 53 -4.74 19.46 -7.72
C PRO A 53 -4.97 18.34 -6.69
N LEU A 54 -5.71 17.31 -7.07
CA LEU A 54 -5.78 16.09 -6.26
C LEU A 54 -4.38 15.47 -6.14
N ALA A 55 -4.03 15.05 -4.93
CA ALA A 55 -2.77 14.37 -4.65
C ALA A 55 -2.63 13.06 -5.43
N VAL A 56 -3.77 12.46 -5.81
CA VAL A 56 -3.85 11.33 -6.74
C VAL A 56 -4.85 11.68 -7.85
N PRO A 57 -4.40 11.87 -9.10
CA PRO A 57 -5.28 12.11 -10.23
C PRO A 57 -6.21 10.94 -10.52
N ALA A 58 -7.37 11.21 -11.11
CA ALA A 58 -8.34 10.18 -11.47
C ALA A 58 -7.77 9.12 -12.45
N ALA A 59 -6.80 9.49 -13.30
CA ALA A 59 -6.13 8.57 -14.20
C ALA A 59 -5.39 7.44 -13.45
N GLU A 60 -4.73 7.77 -12.35
CA GLU A 60 -4.05 6.77 -11.51
C GLU A 60 -5.05 5.85 -10.82
N ALA A 61 -6.18 6.39 -10.33
CA ALA A 61 -7.23 5.59 -9.73
C ALA A 61 -7.83 4.57 -10.73
N ARG A 62 -8.04 4.97 -12.00
CA ARG A 62 -8.53 4.06 -13.05
C ARG A 62 -7.58 2.90 -13.31
N ARG A 63 -6.26 3.12 -13.24
CA ARG A 63 -5.27 2.06 -13.40
C ARG A 63 -5.42 0.97 -12.34
N ASN A 64 -5.73 1.34 -11.09
CA ASN A 64 -5.96 0.36 -10.02
C ASN A 64 -7.22 -0.47 -10.28
N VAL A 65 -8.28 0.14 -10.80
CA VAL A 65 -9.50 -0.59 -11.21
C VAL A 65 -9.18 -1.57 -12.34
N ALA A 66 -8.44 -1.13 -13.37
CA ALA A 66 -8.04 -1.99 -14.48
C ALA A 66 -7.22 -3.21 -14.02
N ILE A 67 -6.36 -3.04 -13.00
CA ILE A 67 -5.63 -4.15 -12.37
C ILE A 67 -6.59 -5.14 -11.71
N MET A 68 -7.56 -4.66 -10.94
CA MET A 68 -8.53 -5.55 -10.28
C MET A 68 -9.37 -6.31 -11.31
N GLU A 69 -9.82 -5.66 -12.38
CA GLU A 69 -10.55 -6.31 -13.48
C GLU A 69 -9.70 -7.37 -14.20
N ALA A 70 -8.44 -7.06 -14.49
CA ALA A 70 -7.53 -8.01 -15.11
C ALA A 70 -7.25 -9.21 -14.20
N ALA A 71 -7.12 -8.98 -12.89
CA ALA A 71 -6.97 -10.05 -11.91
C ALA A 71 -8.21 -10.96 -11.86
N THR A 72 -9.42 -10.38 -11.93
CA THR A 72 -10.66 -11.16 -12.04
C THR A 72 -10.65 -12.03 -13.30
N ARG A 73 -10.33 -11.45 -14.47
CA ARG A 73 -10.25 -12.21 -15.73
C ARG A 73 -9.21 -13.33 -15.67
N SER A 74 -8.03 -13.03 -15.13
CA SER A 74 -6.95 -14.01 -14.94
C SER A 74 -7.39 -15.17 -14.06
N ALA A 75 -8.03 -14.90 -12.92
CA ALA A 75 -8.51 -15.93 -12.00
C ALA A 75 -9.57 -16.85 -12.63
N THR A 76 -10.51 -16.29 -13.40
CA THR A 76 -11.49 -17.08 -14.15
C THR A 76 -10.83 -17.97 -15.21
N ASP A 77 -9.68 -17.56 -15.72
CA ASP A 77 -8.95 -18.22 -16.80
C ASP A 77 -7.75 -19.04 -16.28
N GLY A 78 -7.87 -19.62 -15.08
CA GLY A 78 -6.87 -20.50 -14.50
C GLY A 78 -5.56 -19.81 -14.09
N GLY A 79 -5.59 -18.49 -13.88
CA GLY A 79 -4.43 -17.69 -13.51
C GLY A 79 -3.53 -17.30 -14.68
N ARG A 80 -4.02 -17.38 -15.93
CA ARG A 80 -3.22 -16.96 -17.09
C ARG A 80 -2.92 -15.45 -17.06
N PRO A 81 -1.73 -15.01 -17.51
CA PRO A 81 -1.42 -13.59 -17.60
C PRO A 81 -2.41 -12.84 -18.50
N VAL A 82 -2.80 -11.64 -18.07
CA VAL A 82 -3.70 -10.74 -18.81
C VAL A 82 -2.97 -9.42 -19.04
N GLU A 83 -2.92 -8.97 -20.30
CA GLU A 83 -2.35 -7.65 -20.61
C GLU A 83 -3.21 -6.52 -20.06
N LEU A 84 -2.55 -5.55 -19.41
CA LEU A 84 -3.17 -4.30 -18.99
C LEU A 84 -3.02 -3.28 -20.12
N ARG A 85 -4.12 -2.93 -20.77
CA ARG A 85 -4.19 -1.76 -21.65
C ARG A 85 -4.62 -0.58 -20.78
N ALA A 86 -3.66 0.30 -20.46
CA ALA A 86 -3.87 1.54 -19.70
C ALA A 86 -3.87 2.74 -20.64
#